data_AF-T1GKA5-F1
#
_entry.id   AF-T1GKA5-F1
#
_cell.length_a   1.000
_cell.length_b   1.000
_cell.length_c   1.000
_cell.angle_alpha   90.00
_cell.angle_beta   90.00
_cell.angle_gamma   90.00
#
_symmetry.space_group_name_H-M   'P 1'
#
loop_
_entity.id
_entity.type
_entity.pdbx_description
1 polymer ?
#
loop_
_entity_poly.entity_id
_entity_poly.type
_entity_poly.pdbx_seq_one_letter_code
_entity_poly.pdbx_strand_id
1 'polypeptide(L)' 'MNSSVNEIPDWVTQEIFESICTKEVPNFSKITKFTAEPGIGAGENYASIILRVLIECELKVTFCDQKILK' A
#
# COMPACT_ATOMS: atom_id res chain seq x y z
N MET A 1 8.49 7.66 -31.00
CA MET A 1 9.36 7.29 -29.86
C MET A 1 8.44 7.12 -28.66
N ASN A 2 8.12 5.87 -28.32
CA ASN A 2 7.16 5.53 -27.28
C ASN A 2 7.87 5.48 -25.92
N SER A 3 8.12 6.65 -25.33
CA SER A 3 8.74 6.74 -24.02
C SER A 3 7.68 6.99 -22.96
N SER A 4 6.76 6.05 -22.77
CA SER A 4 5.96 5.98 -21.53
C SER A 4 6.86 5.42 -20.45
N VAL A 5 7.78 6.25 -19.96
CA VAL A 5 8.66 5.89 -18.85
C VAL A 5 7.76 5.71 -17.64
N ASN A 6 7.61 4.47 -17.18
CA ASN A 6 7.04 4.19 -15.88
C ASN A 6 7.89 4.94 -14.84
N GLU A 7 7.37 6.04 -14.30
CA GLU A 7 8.01 6.83 -13.24
C GLU A 7 8.10 6.06 -11.91
N ILE A 8 7.51 4.87 -11.88
CA ILE A 8 7.48 3.95 -10.75
C ILE A 8 8.61 2.95 -10.93
N PRO A 9 9.61 2.92 -10.03
CA PRO A 9 10.67 1.94 -10.10
C PRO A 9 10.14 0.50 -9.95
N ASP A 10 10.74 -0.43 -10.69
CA ASP A 10 10.30 -1.85 -10.72
C ASP A 10 10.38 -2.57 -9.36
N TRP A 11 11.17 -2.04 -8.42
CA TRP A 11 11.26 -2.60 -7.08
C TRP A 11 10.05 -2.24 -6.20
N VAL A 12 9.24 -1.24 -6.58
CA VAL A 12 8.03 -0.83 -5.85
C VAL A 12 6.91 -1.83 -6.13
N THR A 13 6.86 -2.89 -5.32
CA THR A 13 6.01 -4.06 -5.53
C THR A 13 5.16 -4.36 -4.30
N GLN A 14 4.03 -5.04 -4.49
CA GLN A 14 3.09 -5.36 -3.41
C GLN A 14 3.76 -6.13 -2.26
N GLU A 15 4.69 -7.03 -2.58
CA GLU A 15 5.37 -7.94 -1.66
C GLU A 15 6.19 -7.19 -0.60
N ILE A 16 6.83 -6.08 -0.98
CA ILE A 16 7.57 -5.23 -0.03
C ILE A 16 6.59 -4.62 0.99
N PHE A 17 5.43 -4.17 0.52
CA PHE A 17 4.42 -3.57 1.39
C PHE A 17 3.67 -4.60 2.22
N GLU A 18 3.54 -5.84 1.76
CA GLU A 18 2.90 -6.92 2.53
C GLU A 18 3.65 -7.20 3.84
N SER A 19 4.99 -7.17 3.81
CA SER A 19 5.79 -7.26 5.04
C SER A 19 5.58 -6.07 5.98
N ILE A 20 5.32 -4.87 5.46
CA ILE A 20 5.07 -3.67 6.28
C ILE A 20 3.66 -3.76 6.87
N CYS A 21 2.65 -4.05 6.05
CA CYS A 21 1.26 -4.22 6.48
C CYS A 21 1.12 -5.30 7.56
N THR A 22 1.86 -6.42 7.44
CA THR A 22 1.82 -7.49 8.45
C THR A 22 2.34 -7.01 9.83
N LYS A 23 3.29 -6.08 9.86
CA LYS A 23 3.87 -5.55 11.10
C LYS A 23 3.04 -4.41 11.69
N GLU A 24 2.53 -3.54 10.84
CA GLU A 24 1.93 -2.26 11.24
C GLU A 24 0.40 -2.29 11.32
N VAL A 25 -0.27 -3.22 10.62
CA VAL A 25 -1.73 -3.29 10.54
C VAL A 25 -2.24 -4.48 11.36
N PRO A 26 -2.92 -4.24 12.50
CA PRO A 26 -3.48 -5.31 13.32
C PRO A 26 -4.47 -6.17 12.52
N ASN A 27 -4.40 -7.48 12.74
CA ASN A 27 -5.24 -8.46 12.06
C ASN A 27 -5.14 -8.44 10.53
N PHE A 28 -4.05 -7.93 9.96
CA PHE A 28 -3.82 -7.99 8.53
C PHE A 28 -3.96 -9.43 8.00
N SER A 29 -4.73 -9.58 6.93
CA SER A 29 -4.94 -10.87 6.26
C SER A 29 -4.14 -10.95 4.98
N LYS A 30 -4.39 -10.02 4.05
CA LYS A 30 -3.73 -9.89 2.75
C LYS A 30 -4.04 -8.55 2.10
N ILE A 31 -3.21 -8.13 1.15
CA ILE A 31 -3.52 -7.02 0.25
C ILE A 31 -4.49 -7.53 -0.82
N THR A 32 -5.58 -6.80 -1.07
CA THR A 32 -6.54 -7.10 -2.14
C THR A 32 -6.30 -6.27 -3.39
N LYS A 33 -5.74 -5.06 -3.23
CA LYS A 33 -5.42 -4.17 -4.33
C LYS A 33 -4.25 -3.27 -3.98
N PHE A 34 -3.34 -3.13 -4.93
CA PHE A 34 -2.16 -2.31 -4.83
C PHE A 34 -2.07 -1.38 -6.05
N THR A 35 -1.97 -0.08 -5.80
CA THR A 35 -1.77 0.93 -6.83
C THR A 35 -0.65 1.86 -6.40
N ALA A 36 0.35 2.04 -7.26
CA ALA A 36 1.35 3.10 -7.13
C ALA A 36 1.10 4.12 -8.23
N GLU A 37 1.13 5.40 -7.87
CA GLU A 37 0.99 6.52 -8.80
C GLU A 37 2.00 7.62 -8.46
N PRO A 38 2.41 8.46 -9.43
CA PRO A 38 3.22 9.64 -9.14
C PRO A 38 2.55 10.49 -8.07
N GLY A 39 3.29 10.81 -7.01
CA GLY A 39 2.79 11.64 -5.91
C GLY A 39 2.81 13.14 -6.23
N ILE A 40 3.32 13.51 -7.42
CA ILE A 40 3.57 14.89 -7.85
C ILE A 40 2.74 15.23 -9.09
N GLY A 41 2.42 16.52 -9.22
CA GLY A 41 1.81 17.07 -10.43
C GLY A 41 2.83 17.20 -11.56
N ALA A 42 2.34 17.18 -12.80
CA ALA A 42 3.19 17.41 -13.97
C ALA A 42 3.88 18.78 -13.87
N GLY A 43 5.22 18.80 -13.96
CA GLY A 43 6.04 20.01 -13.91
C GLY A 43 6.76 20.27 -12.58
N GLU A 44 6.51 19.45 -11.55
CA GLU A 44 7.28 19.50 -10.30
C GLU A 44 8.63 18.78 -10.46
N ASN A 45 9.75 19.48 -10.22
CA ASN A 45 11.10 18.93 -10.35
C ASN A 45 11.75 18.79 -8.97
N TYR A 46 11.52 17.64 -8.34
CA TYR A 46 12.25 17.23 -7.14
C TYR A 46 13.47 16.39 -7.54
N ALA A 47 14.56 16.48 -6.78
CA ALA A 47 15.72 15.61 -6.97
C ALA A 47 15.44 14.12 -6.62
N SER A 48 14.21 13.80 -6.19
CA SER A 48 13.79 12.48 -5.73
C SER A 48 12.42 12.12 -6.30
N ILE A 49 12.18 10.83 -6.51
CA ILE A 49 10.88 10.29 -6.96
C ILE A 49 9.94 10.22 -5.77
N ILE A 50 8.76 10.83 -5.88
CA ILE A 50 7.71 10.77 -4.87
C ILE A 50 6.56 9.94 -5.45
N LEU A 51 6.16 8.89 -4.74
CA LEU A 51 5.06 8.00 -5.13
C LEU A 51 3.95 8.05 -4.08
N ARG A 52 2.71 8.04 -4.54
CA ARG A 52 1.55 7.72 -3.71
C ARG A 52 1.22 6.24 -3.90
N VAL A 53 1.22 5.50 -2.80
CA VAL A 53 0.86 4.08 -2.79
C VAL A 53 -0.50 3.94 -2.10
N LEU A 54 -1.49 3.44 -2.83
CA LEU A 54 -2.81 3.10 -2.33
C LEU A 54 -2.88 1.57 -2.13
N ILE A 55 -3.20 1.16 -0.91
CA ILE A 55 -3.28 -0.25 -0.53
C ILE A 55 -4.67 -0.50 0.05
N GLU A 56 -5.42 -1.40 -0.57
CA GLU A 56 -6.63 -1.97 0.00
C GLU A 56 -6.25 -3.34 0.59
N CYS A 57 -6.67 -3.60 1.83
CA CYS A 57 -6.35 -4.85 2.51
C CYS A 57 -7.55 -5.43 3.24
N GLU A 58 -7.58 -6.75 3.31
CA GLU A 58 -8.52 -7.50 4.14
C GLU A 58 -7.95 -7.66 5.55
N LEU A 59 -8.80 -7.49 6.55
CA LEU A 59 -8.47 -7.76 7.95
C LEU A 59 -9.25 -8.97 8.44
N LYS A 60 -8.60 -9.79 9.28
CA LYS A 60 -9.26 -10.87 10.01
C LYS A 60 -10.09 -10.26 11.12
N VAL A 61 -11.33 -10.71 11.25
CA VAL A 61 -12.15 -10.31 12.38
C VAL A 61 -11.70 -11.10 13.61
N THR A 62 -11.00 -10.46 14.54
CA THR A 62 -10.87 -10.99 15.90
C THR A 62 -12.11 -10.59 16.70
N PHE A 63 -13.14 -11.43 16.67
CA PHE A 63 -14.21 -11.33 17.67
C PHE A 63 -13.67 -11.80 19.03
N CYS A 64 -13.41 -10.85 19.92
CA CYS A 64 -13.41 -11.02 21.38
C CYS A 64 -13.68 -9.61 21.92
N ASP A 65 -14.89 -9.24 22.36
CA ASP A 65 -15.44 -9.67 23.64
C ASP A 65 -16.97 -9.88 23.59
N GLN A 66 -17.41 -11.14 23.69
CA GLN A 66 -18.67 -11.46 24.37
C GLN A 66 -18.37 -11.61 25.87
N LYS A 67 -18.17 -10.49 26.57
CA LYS A 67 -18.49 -10.47 28.00
C LYS A 67 -20.00 -10.43 28.11
N ILE A 68 -20.59 -11.63 28.12
CA ILE A 68 -21.95 -11.86 28.61
C ILE A 68 -21.95 -11.38 30.06
N LEU A 69 -22.38 -10.13 30.31
CA LEU A 69 -22.83 -9.74 31.64
C LEU A 69 -24.15 -10.47 31.87
N LYS A 70 -24.10 -11.52 32.70
CA LYS A 70 -25.25 -11.99 33.46
C LYS A 70 -25.46 -11.07 34.66
#